data_AF-A0A8T4L2X9-F1
#
_entry.id   AF-A0A8T4L2X9-F1
#
_cell.length_a   1.000
_cell.length_b   1.000
_cell.length_c   1.000
_cell.angle_alpha   90.00
_cell.angle_beta   90.00
_cell.angle_gamma   90.00
#
_symmetry.space_group_name_H-M   'P 1'
#
loop_
_entity.id
_entity.type
_entity.pdbx_description
1 polymer ?
#
loop_
_entity_poly.entity_id
_entity_poly.type
_entity_poly.pdbx_seq_one_letter_code
_entity_poly.pdbx_strand_id
1 'polypeptide(L)'
;MRARGSSVIPVFVWITILIVTIAASYWYLSKFSSEKNDFEKIQNDLTILRKMVDDGCQSVYYQVSFNPVTETGDLNITKNAICMNLRTLSRCQTPVCVHPLTDANINLSDIRQITVIKNDTNTITITAK
;
A
#
# COMPACT_ATOMS: atom_id res chain seq x y z
N MET A 1 35.08 -24.26 -57.02
CA MET A 1 34.25 -23.07 -56.70
C MET A 1 34.00 -23.07 -55.19
N ARG A 2 34.66 -22.19 -54.42
CA ARG A 2 34.48 -22.08 -52.97
C ARG A 2 33.67 -20.83 -52.68
N ALA A 3 32.37 -20.98 -52.43
CA ALA A 3 31.55 -19.91 -51.87
C ALA A 3 31.94 -19.75 -50.40
N ARG A 4 32.71 -18.71 -50.07
CA ARG A 4 32.84 -18.22 -48.70
C ARG A 4 31.54 -17.48 -48.40
N GLY A 5 30.57 -18.18 -47.82
CA GLY A 5 29.41 -17.56 -47.20
C GLY A 5 29.91 -16.64 -46.11
N SER A 6 29.96 -15.35 -46.41
CA SER A 6 30.39 -14.30 -45.48
C SER A 6 29.52 -14.42 -44.24
N SER A 7 30.12 -14.80 -43.12
CA SER A 7 29.48 -14.87 -41.82
C SER A 7 29.18 -13.46 -41.30
N VAL A 8 28.38 -12.70 -42.04
CA VAL A 8 27.74 -11.47 -41.60
C VAL A 8 26.42 -11.86 -40.92
N ILE A 9 26.49 -12.81 -39.96
CA ILE A 9 25.45 -12.83 -38.94
C ILE A 9 25.66 -11.50 -38.21
N PRO A 10 24.79 -10.51 -38.46
CA PRO A 10 25.23 -9.14 -38.54
C PRO A 10 25.42 -8.63 -37.13
N VAL A 11 26.51 -7.90 -36.88
CA VAL A 11 26.73 -7.13 -35.65
C VAL A 11 25.46 -6.36 -35.23
N PHE A 12 24.65 -5.93 -36.19
CA PHE A 12 23.35 -5.31 -36.00
C PHE A 12 22.36 -6.13 -35.17
N VAL A 13 22.31 -7.46 -35.32
CA VAL A 13 21.42 -8.33 -34.54
C VAL A 13 21.80 -8.30 -33.06
N TRP A 14 23.09 -8.37 -32.75
CA TRP A 14 23.58 -8.28 -31.38
C TRP A 14 23.31 -6.90 -30.75
N ILE A 15 23.46 -5.82 -31.51
CA ILE A 15 23.12 -4.47 -31.06
C ILE A 15 21.62 -4.35 -30.77
N THR A 16 20.76 -4.87 -31.66
CA THR A 16 19.30 -4.83 -31.43
C THR A 16 18.87 -5.65 -30.22
N ILE A 17 19.48 -6.83 -30.01
CA ILE A 17 19.23 -7.64 -28.81
C ILE A 17 19.62 -6.84 -27.57
N LEU A 18 20.80 -6.23 -27.55
CA LEU A 18 21.30 -5.49 -26.39
C LEU A 18 20.41 -4.30 -26.03
N ILE A 19 19.92 -3.55 -27.02
CA ILE A 19 18.98 -2.44 -26.80
C ILE A 19 17.65 -2.94 -26.20
N VAL A 20 17.10 -4.03 -26.74
CA VAL A 20 15.84 -4.61 -26.24
C VAL A 20 16.01 -5.09 -24.79
N THR A 21 17.14 -5.71 -24.45
CA THR A 21 17.42 -6.16 -23.08
C THR A 21 17.54 -4.98 -22.10
N ILE A 22 18.18 -3.87 -22.50
CA ILE A 22 18.26 -2.64 -21.69
C ILE A 22 16.87 -2.03 -21.48
N ALA A 23 16.05 -1.92 -22.54
CA ALA A 23 14.70 -1.39 -22.42
C ALA A 23 13.81 -2.27 -21.51
N ALA A 24 13.88 -3.59 -21.66
CA ALA A 24 13.13 -4.53 -20.85
C ALA A 24 13.56 -4.50 -19.37
N SER A 25 14.86 -4.45 -19.11
CA SER A 25 15.40 -4.33 -17.74
C SER A 25 15.04 -2.99 -17.09
N TYR A 26 15.09 -1.88 -17.83
CA TYR A 26 14.64 -0.57 -17.33
C TYR A 26 13.15 -0.57 -16.99
N TRP A 27 12.31 -1.14 -17.88
CA TRP A 27 10.88 -1.29 -17.62
C TRP A 27 10.62 -2.14 -16.38
N TYR A 28 11.32 -3.26 -16.23
CA TYR A 28 11.21 -4.13 -15.06
C TYR A 28 11.62 -3.42 -13.75
N LEU A 29 12.76 -2.72 -13.75
CA LEU A 29 13.25 -1.96 -12.60
C LEU A 29 12.30 -0.84 -12.20
N SER A 30 11.76 -0.09 -13.17
CA SER A 30 10.82 1.01 -12.89
C SER A 30 9.52 0.49 -12.24
N LYS A 31 8.98 -0.64 -12.72
CA LYS A 31 7.79 -1.26 -12.14
C LYS A 31 8.03 -1.73 -10.70
N PHE A 32 9.15 -2.41 -10.46
CA PHE A 32 9.48 -2.93 -9.12
C PHE A 32 9.81 -1.80 -8.12
N SER A 33 10.42 -0.70 -8.59
CA SER A 33 10.68 0.47 -7.76
C SER A 33 9.39 1.17 -7.33
N SER A 34 8.38 1.24 -8.20
CA SER A 34 7.08 1.84 -7.86
C SER A 34 6.38 1.05 -6.76
N GLU A 35 6.34 -0.28 -6.89
CA GLU A 35 5.68 -1.15 -5.91
C GLU A 35 6.36 -1.09 -4.53
N LYS A 36 7.69 -0.92 -4.47
CA LYS A 36 8.42 -0.71 -3.21
C LYS A 36 8.05 0.59 -2.52
N ASN A 37 7.98 1.69 -3.27
CA ASN A 37 7.62 3.00 -2.70
C ASN A 37 6.19 2.98 -2.15
N ASP A 38 5.25 2.36 -2.88
CA ASP A 38 3.86 2.22 -2.43
C ASP A 38 3.77 1.31 -1.20
N PHE A 39 4.56 0.23 -1.16
CA PHE A 39 4.64 -0.64 0.02
C PHE A 39 5.13 0.10 1.26
N GLU A 40 6.21 0.89 1.16
CA GLU A 40 6.74 1.63 2.29
C GLU A 40 5.75 2.69 2.81
N LYS A 41 5.05 3.38 1.90
CA LYS A 41 4.00 4.34 2.27
C LYS A 41 2.86 3.69 3.03
N ILE A 42 2.31 2.59 2.51
CA ILE A 42 1.23 1.84 3.17
C ILE A 42 1.68 1.35 4.54
N GLN A 43 2.88 0.80 4.62
CA GLN A 43 3.40 0.25 5.87
C GLN A 43 3.51 1.35 6.93
N ASN A 44 4.00 2.53 6.55
CA ASN A 44 4.09 3.67 7.43
C ASN A 44 2.70 4.18 7.88
N ASP A 45 1.78 4.37 6.92
CA ASP A 45 0.41 4.83 7.19
C ASP A 45 -0.33 3.85 8.12
N LEU A 46 -0.22 2.53 7.87
CA LEU A 46 -0.82 1.50 8.72
C LEU A 46 -0.21 1.46 10.12
N THR A 47 1.10 1.66 10.25
CA THR A 47 1.75 1.70 11.57
C THR A 47 1.30 2.91 12.38
N ILE A 48 1.13 4.07 11.74
CA ILE A 48 0.59 5.27 12.38
C ILE A 48 -0.88 5.04 12.78
N LEU A 49 -1.71 4.53 11.87
CA LEU A 49 -3.11 4.18 12.12
C LEU A 49 -3.26 3.21 13.28
N ARG A 50 -2.47 2.13 13.28
CA ARG A 50 -2.45 1.16 14.37
C ARG A 50 -2.16 1.83 15.69
N LYS A 51 -1.12 2.67 15.75
CA LYS A 51 -0.76 3.40 16.97
C LYS A 51 -1.88 4.33 17.43
N MET A 52 -2.51 5.08 16.53
CA MET A 52 -3.63 5.96 16.85
C MET A 52 -4.84 5.19 17.39
N VAL A 53 -5.12 4.02 16.81
CA VAL A 53 -6.19 3.13 17.30
C VAL A 53 -5.82 2.56 18.66
N ASP A 54 -4.59 2.06 18.84
CA ASP A 54 -4.07 1.55 20.11
C ASP A 54 -4.15 2.62 21.23
N ASP A 55 -3.79 3.87 20.92
CA ASP A 55 -3.91 5.02 21.83
C ASP A 55 -5.39 5.33 22.13
N GLY A 56 -6.25 5.29 21.09
CA GLY A 56 -7.68 5.49 21.22
C GLY A 56 -8.38 4.42 22.06
N CYS A 57 -7.87 3.20 22.08
CA CYS A 57 -8.43 2.10 22.88
C CYS A 57 -8.32 2.30 24.39
N GLN A 58 -7.35 3.08 24.84
CA GLN A 58 -7.21 3.45 26.26
C GLN A 58 -8.16 4.59 26.67
N SER A 59 -8.77 5.26 25.69
CA SER A 59 -9.62 6.44 25.90
C SER A 59 -11.09 6.13 25.61
N VAL A 60 -12.01 6.87 26.23
CA VAL A 60 -13.45 6.78 25.90
C VAL A 60 -13.74 7.46 24.56
N TYR A 61 -13.04 8.56 24.31
CA TYR A 61 -13.13 9.35 23.10
C TYR A 61 -11.73 9.78 22.68
N TYR A 62 -11.39 9.58 21.41
CA TYR A 62 -10.10 9.98 20.87
C TYR A 62 -10.29 10.50 19.44
N GLN A 63 -9.78 11.70 19.19
CA GLN A 63 -9.88 12.36 17.90
C GLN A 63 -8.49 12.85 17.50
N VAL A 64 -8.05 12.44 16.32
CA VAL A 64 -6.74 12.80 15.79
C VAL A 64 -6.84 13.10 14.31
N SER A 65 -6.10 14.11 13.86
CA SER A 65 -5.94 14.37 12.44
C SER A 65 -4.99 13.34 11.85
N PHE A 66 -5.44 12.64 10.82
CA PHE A 66 -4.64 11.68 10.09
C PHE A 66 -4.78 12.01 8.61
N ASN A 67 -3.66 12.32 7.97
CA ASN A 67 -3.59 12.57 6.55
C ASN A 67 -2.74 11.45 5.94
N PRO A 68 -3.37 10.43 5.32
CA PRO A 68 -2.62 9.35 4.71
C PRO A 68 -1.69 9.91 3.63
N VAL A 69 -0.45 9.43 3.59
CA VAL A 69 0.45 9.72 2.45
C VAL A 69 -0.11 9.08 1.17
N THR A 70 -0.90 8.02 1.37
CA THR A 70 -1.53 7.23 0.33
C THR A 70 -2.93 7.78 0.00
N GLU A 71 -3.05 8.59 -1.05
CA GLU A 71 -4.30 9.31 -1.40
C GLU A 71 -5.32 8.46 -2.19
N THR A 72 -4.97 7.24 -2.60
CA THR A 72 -5.83 6.40 -3.45
C THR A 72 -5.95 4.99 -2.90
N GLY A 73 -7.18 4.49 -2.76
CA GLY A 73 -7.47 3.14 -2.26
C GLY A 73 -8.49 3.18 -1.14
N ASP A 74 -8.66 2.06 -0.46
CA ASP A 74 -9.67 1.90 0.59
C ASP A 74 -9.03 1.45 1.90
N LEU A 75 -9.47 2.07 3.00
CA LEU A 75 -9.24 1.62 4.36
C LEU A 75 -10.41 0.74 4.79
N ASN A 76 -10.17 -0.56 4.87
CA ASN A 76 -11.12 -1.54 5.36
C ASN A 76 -10.80 -1.93 6.80
N ILE A 77 -11.68 -1.57 7.71
CA ILE A 77 -11.59 -1.87 9.12
C ILE A 77 -12.51 -3.05 9.36
N THR A 78 -11.95 -4.10 9.91
CA THR A 78 -12.67 -5.31 10.32
C THR A 78 -12.60 -5.44 11.83
N LYS A 79 -13.43 -6.29 12.43
CA LYS A 79 -13.45 -6.55 13.89
C LYS A 79 -12.09 -6.64 14.58
N ASN A 80 -11.06 -7.17 13.92
CA ASN A 80 -9.74 -7.39 14.53
C ASN A 80 -8.57 -6.80 13.73
N ALA A 81 -8.81 -6.16 12.59
CA ALA A 81 -7.73 -5.71 11.72
C ALA A 81 -8.09 -4.44 10.95
N ILE A 82 -7.08 -3.61 10.74
CA ILE A 82 -7.13 -2.41 9.90
C ILE A 82 -6.35 -2.73 8.63
N CYS A 83 -7.04 -2.76 7.50
CA CYS A 83 -6.49 -3.09 6.21
C CYS A 83 -6.49 -1.87 5.29
N MET A 84 -5.40 -1.64 4.59
CA MET A 84 -5.31 -0.66 3.51
C MET A 84 -5.16 -1.40 2.19
N ASN A 85 -6.06 -1.12 1.26
CA ASN A 85 -6.15 -1.75 -0.05
C ASN A 85 -5.86 -0.71 -1.13
N LEU A 86 -4.72 -0.86 -1.80
CA LEU A 86 -4.42 -0.22 -3.06
C LEU A 86 -4.60 -1.21 -4.20
N ARG A 87 -4.85 -0.68 -5.41
CA ARG A 87 -5.18 -1.43 -6.64
C ARG A 87 -4.56 -2.83 -6.75
N THR A 88 -3.26 -2.96 -6.50
CA THR A 88 -2.51 -4.23 -6.58
C THR A 88 -1.92 -4.69 -5.24
N LEU A 89 -2.08 -3.93 -4.16
CA LEU A 89 -1.40 -4.14 -2.90
C LEU A 89 -2.35 -3.97 -1.70
N SER A 90 -2.56 -5.05 -0.96
CA SER A 90 -3.36 -5.06 0.27
C SER A 90 -2.48 -5.40 1.46
N ARG A 91 -2.62 -4.64 2.56
CA ARG A 91 -1.92 -4.88 3.82
C ARG A 91 -2.83 -4.65 4.99
N CYS A 92 -2.68 -5.49 6.01
CA CYS A 92 -3.47 -5.42 7.23
C CYS A 92 -2.55 -5.39 8.44
N GLN A 93 -2.95 -4.63 9.45
CA GLN A 93 -2.37 -4.68 10.78
C GLN A 93 -3.47 -4.93 11.81
N THR A 94 -3.16 -5.79 12.78
CA THR A 94 -4.04 -6.04 13.92
C THR A 94 -3.64 -5.10 15.06
N PRO A 95 -4.52 -4.19 15.51
CA PRO A 95 -4.27 -3.42 16.72
C PRO A 95 -4.20 -4.33 17.95
N VAL A 96 -3.55 -3.86 19.00
CA VAL A 96 -3.34 -4.59 20.27
C VAL A 96 -4.59 -4.54 21.16
N CYS A 97 -5.59 -3.74 20.77
CA CYS A 97 -6.81 -3.56 21.51
C CYS A 97 -7.55 -4.88 21.76
N VAL A 98 -7.95 -5.10 23.01
CA VAL A 98 -8.76 -6.26 23.45
C VAL A 98 -10.21 -6.16 22.96
N HIS A 99 -10.59 -5.02 22.40
CA HIS A 99 -11.93 -4.65 22.03
C HIS A 99 -12.14 -4.78 20.52
N PRO A 100 -13.24 -5.43 20.08
CA PRO A 100 -13.53 -5.55 18.66
C PRO A 100 -13.84 -4.19 18.05
N LEU A 101 -13.24 -3.95 16.87
CA LEU A 101 -13.52 -2.80 16.03
C LEU A 101 -14.88 -2.98 15.33
N THR A 102 -15.48 -1.87 14.94
CA THR A 102 -16.67 -1.87 14.07
C THR A 102 -16.22 -1.99 12.62
N ASP A 103 -16.86 -2.86 11.86
CA ASP A 103 -16.57 -3.00 10.44
C ASP A 103 -16.87 -1.68 9.71
N ALA A 104 -15.91 -1.15 8.96
CA ALA A 104 -16.06 0.09 8.22
C ALA A 104 -15.20 0.05 6.95
N ASN A 105 -15.72 0.60 5.86
CA ASN A 105 -14.96 0.75 4.62
C ASN A 105 -14.96 2.24 4.24
N ILE A 106 -13.76 2.81 4.12
CA ILE A 106 -13.56 4.25 3.99
C ILE A 106 -12.57 4.48 2.85
N ASN A 107 -12.92 5.33 1.89
CA ASN A 107 -12.00 5.71 0.83
C ASN A 107 -10.86 6.58 1.40
N LEU A 108 -9.61 6.25 1.08
CA LEU A 108 -8.43 6.97 1.57
C LEU A 108 -8.42 8.45 1.17
N SER A 109 -9.00 8.81 0.03
CA SER A 109 -9.09 10.21 -0.43
C SER A 109 -9.92 11.10 0.50
N ASP A 110 -10.80 10.48 1.28
CA ASP A 110 -11.80 11.17 2.08
C ASP A 110 -11.37 11.26 3.55
N ILE A 111 -10.19 10.73 3.90
CA ILE A 111 -9.67 10.72 5.27
C ILE A 111 -8.84 11.98 5.52
N ARG A 112 -9.40 12.93 6.29
CA ARG A 112 -8.63 14.05 6.87
C ARG A 112 -8.52 13.94 8.38
N GLN A 113 -9.47 13.26 8.99
CA GLN A 113 -9.53 13.08 10.43
C GLN A 113 -10.02 11.68 10.78
N ILE A 114 -9.48 11.12 11.86
CA ILE A 114 -9.91 9.85 12.42
C ILE A 114 -10.46 10.09 13.82
N THR A 115 -11.70 9.67 14.02
CA THR A 115 -12.34 9.68 15.34
C THR A 115 -12.59 8.26 15.79
N VAL A 116 -12.02 7.91 16.95
CA VAL A 116 -12.17 6.65 17.66
C VAL A 116 -13.12 6.88 18.83
N ILE A 117 -14.29 6.25 18.78
CA ILE A 117 -15.29 6.33 19.86
C ILE A 117 -15.45 4.95 20.47
N LYS A 118 -15.25 4.84 21.79
CA LYS A 118 -15.53 3.63 22.54
C LYS A 118 -17.00 3.65 22.97
N ASN A 119 -17.79 2.73 22.43
CA ASN A 119 -19.20 2.61 22.77
C ASN A 119 -19.40 1.80 24.06
N ASP A 120 -20.60 1.86 24.65
CA ASP A 120 -20.96 1.17 25.91
C ASP A 120 -20.76 -0.36 25.86
N THR A 121 -20.75 -0.93 24.64
CA THR A 121 -20.47 -2.35 24.38
C THR A 121 -18.97 -2.68 24.28
N ASN A 122 -18.09 -1.73 24.63
CA ASN A 122 -16.64 -1.79 24.41
C ASN A 122 -16.27 -2.04 22.94
N THR A 123 -17.07 -1.54 22.00
CA THR A 123 -16.74 -1.56 20.57
C THR A 123 -16.11 -0.24 20.18
N ILE A 124 -15.16 -0.28 19.25
CA ILE A 124 -14.48 0.92 18.75
C ILE A 124 -15.04 1.26 17.37
N THR A 125 -15.61 2.45 17.23
CA THR A 125 -16.06 2.96 15.94
C THR A 125 -15.04 3.94 15.41
N ILE A 126 -14.58 3.71 14.19
CA ILE A 126 -13.65 4.58 13.48
C ILE A 126 -14.43 5.31 12.40
N THR A 127 -14.45 6.64 12.47
CA THR A 127 -15.07 7.48 11.44
C THR A 127 -14.03 8.40 10.83
N ALA A 128 -14.11 8.54 9.50
CA ALA A 128 -13.33 9.51 8.75
C ALA A 128 -14.21 10.65 8.24
N LYS A 129 -13.64 11.86 8.23
CA LYS A 129 -14.23 13.08 7.67
C LYS A 129 -13.18 13.84 6.88
#